data_AF-A0A6G1RKL6-F1
#
_entry.id   AF-A0A6G1RKL6-F1
#
_cell.length_a   1.000
_cell.length_b   1.000
_cell.length_c   1.000
_cell.angle_alpha   90.00
_cell.angle_beta   90.00
_cell.angle_gamma   90.00
#
_symmetry.space_group_name_H-M   'P 1'
#
loop_
_entity.id
_entity.type
_entity.pdbx_description
1 polymer ?
#
loop_
_entity_poly.entity_id
_entity_poly.type
_entity_poly.pdbx_seq_one_letter_code
_entity_poly.pdbx_strand_id
1 'polypeptide(L)'
;PYERRSSSAAYIPDGEGDFYYGGAVFGGLVKKVYEFTKTCHMTILTDKANGIMAVWQEESHLNRHFLSHKPSKVLSPEYLWDDKKPKPPEIHLIRFSTLDK
;
A
#
# COMPACT_ATOMS: atom_id res chain seq x y z
N PRO A 1 -0.24 7.94 3.87
CA PRO A 1 -0.32 7.67 5.33
C PRO A 1 -1.43 6.66 5.60
N TYR A 2 -1.41 5.95 6.75
CA TYR A 2 -2.46 4.98 7.06
C TYR A 2 -3.83 5.65 7.30
N GLU A 3 -4.90 4.90 7.10
CA GLU A 3 -6.25 5.29 7.49
C GLU A 3 -6.41 5.19 9.01
N ARG A 4 -6.86 6.27 9.66
CA ARG A 4 -6.96 6.36 11.13
C ARG A 4 -8.40 6.42 11.64
N ARG A 5 -9.39 6.51 10.76
CA ARG A 5 -10.80 6.44 11.15
C ARG A 5 -11.17 4.98 11.40
N SER A 6 -11.50 4.65 12.66
CA SER A 6 -11.89 3.29 13.08
C SER A 6 -13.13 2.75 12.37
N SER A 7 -13.93 3.61 11.75
CA SER A 7 -15.09 3.24 10.94
C SER A 7 -14.74 2.66 9.57
N SER A 8 -13.50 2.85 9.08
CA SER A 8 -13.03 2.29 7.81
C SER A 8 -12.50 0.88 7.98
N ALA A 9 -12.79 0.01 7.02
CA ALA A 9 -12.19 -1.30 6.87
C ALA A 9 -10.67 -1.26 6.62
N ALA A 10 -10.11 -0.09 6.25
CA ALA A 10 -8.68 0.14 6.09
C ALA A 10 -7.98 0.68 7.35
N TYR A 11 -8.71 0.89 8.46
CA TYR A 11 -8.17 1.46 9.70
C TYR A 11 -6.87 0.80 10.15
N ILE A 12 -5.86 1.54 10.58
CA ILE A 12 -4.73 1.01 11.35
C ILE A 12 -4.58 1.94 12.56
N PRO A 13 -4.55 1.42 13.80
CA PRO A 13 -4.36 2.26 14.98
C PRO A 13 -2.94 2.85 15.04
N ASP A 14 -2.77 3.91 15.83
CA ASP A 14 -1.44 4.42 16.14
C ASP A 14 -0.63 3.38 16.95
N GLY A 15 0.67 3.30 16.67
CA GLY A 15 1.56 2.28 17.22
C GLY A 15 1.55 0.95 16.47
N GLU A 16 0.68 0.75 15.48
CA GLU A 16 0.71 -0.39 14.57
C GLU A 16 1.20 -0.02 13.16
N GLY A 17 1.72 -1.03 12.45
CA GLY A 17 2.30 -0.93 11.11
C GLY A 17 3.79 -1.26 11.09
N ASP A 18 4.23 -2.06 10.11
CA ASP A 18 5.67 -2.33 9.93
C ASP A 18 6.30 -1.33 8.94
N PHE A 19 5.66 -1.18 7.77
CA PHE A 19 6.10 -0.30 6.69
C PHE A 19 4.88 0.32 6.00
N TYR A 20 5.08 1.50 5.42
CA TYR A 20 4.12 2.08 4.50
C TYR A 20 4.41 1.60 3.08
N TYR A 21 3.57 0.72 2.56
CA TYR A 21 3.71 0.13 1.23
C TYR A 21 2.99 0.98 0.18
N GLY A 22 3.68 1.32 -0.92
CA GLY A 22 3.09 2.07 -2.03
C GLY A 22 2.17 1.19 -2.90
N GLY A 23 1.03 1.74 -3.32
CA GLY A 23 0.03 1.06 -4.15
C GLY A 23 0.43 0.85 -5.60
N ALA A 24 1.47 1.56 -6.07
CA ALA A 24 1.89 1.54 -7.47
C ALA A 24 2.63 0.24 -7.88
N VAL A 25 3.25 -0.48 -6.93
CA VAL A 25 4.02 -1.69 -7.24
C VAL A 25 3.76 -2.76 -6.18
N PHE A 26 3.13 -3.86 -6.59
CA PHE A 26 3.01 -5.09 -5.82
C PHE A 26 2.98 -6.30 -6.77
N GLY A 27 3.23 -7.50 -6.25
CA GLY A 27 3.21 -8.70 -7.08
C GLY A 27 3.46 -9.97 -6.29
N GLY A 28 3.48 -11.10 -7.00
CA GLY A 28 3.72 -12.41 -6.41
C GLY A 28 3.12 -13.53 -7.25
N LEU A 29 2.95 -14.70 -6.64
CA LEU A 29 2.26 -15.82 -7.26
C LEU A 29 0.82 -15.43 -7.61
N VAL A 30 0.33 -15.85 -8.77
CA VAL A 30 -1.02 -15.52 -9.27
C VAL A 30 -2.10 -15.77 -8.21
N LYS A 31 -2.06 -16.94 -7.55
CA LYS A 31 -3.00 -17.28 -6.47
C LYS A 31 -2.95 -16.26 -5.32
N LYS A 32 -1.76 -15.84 -4.90
CA LYS A 32 -1.58 -14.88 -3.80
C LYS A 32 -2.02 -13.48 -4.18
N VAL A 33 -1.70 -13.04 -5.39
CA VAL A 33 -2.17 -11.74 -5.91
C VAL A 33 -3.70 -11.74 -6.01
N TYR A 34 -4.32 -12.82 -6.48
CA TYR A 34 -5.77 -12.94 -6.54
C TYR A 34 -6.44 -12.87 -5.15
N GLU A 35 -5.93 -13.63 -4.18
CA GLU A 35 -6.44 -13.60 -2.78
C GLU A 35 -6.31 -12.19 -2.18
N PHE A 36 -5.16 -11.55 -2.38
CA PHE A 36 -4.84 -10.19 -1.94
C PHE A 36 -5.80 -9.16 -2.55
N THR A 37 -5.91 -9.09 -3.88
CA THR A 37 -6.73 -8.08 -4.56
C THR A 37 -8.21 -8.29 -4.31
N LYS A 38 -8.68 -9.55 -4.24
CA LYS A 38 -10.05 -9.88 -3.85
C LYS A 38 -10.36 -9.35 -2.45
N THR A 39 -9.45 -9.55 -1.50
CA THR A 39 -9.64 -9.06 -0.11
C THR A 39 -9.71 -7.54 -0.07
N CYS A 40 -8.77 -6.85 -0.72
CA CYS A 40 -8.78 -5.38 -0.79
C CYS A 40 -10.07 -4.86 -1.43
N HIS A 41 -10.50 -5.47 -2.54
CA HIS A 41 -11.75 -5.11 -3.20
C HIS A 41 -12.96 -5.24 -2.29
N MET A 42 -13.07 -6.34 -1.53
CA MET A 42 -14.16 -6.51 -0.56
C MET A 42 -14.15 -5.42 0.51
N THR A 43 -12.97 -5.07 1.06
CA THR A 43 -12.88 -3.99 2.05
C THR A 43 -13.20 -2.61 1.48
N ILE A 44 -12.86 -2.36 0.22
CA ILE A 44 -13.25 -1.13 -0.50
C ILE A 44 -14.77 -1.07 -0.66
N LEU A 45 -15.41 -2.19 -1.01
CA LEU A 45 -16.87 -2.26 -1.11
C LEU A 45 -17.56 -2.08 0.24
N THR A 46 -16.99 -2.59 1.34
CA THR A 46 -17.47 -2.33 2.70
C THR A 46 -17.43 -0.85 3.02
N ASP A 47 -16.31 -0.18 2.77
CA ASP A 47 -16.18 1.27 2.99
C ASP A 47 -17.18 2.04 2.14
N LYS A 48 -17.29 1.70 0.86
CA LYS A 48 -18.26 2.31 -0.06
C LYS A 48 -19.70 2.16 0.44
N ALA A 49 -20.09 0.99 0.93
CA ALA A 49 -21.42 0.74 1.49
C ALA A 49 -21.70 1.58 2.75
N ASN A 50 -20.65 1.89 3.52
CA ASN A 50 -20.69 2.75 4.70
C ASN A 50 -20.52 4.25 4.38
N GLY A 51 -20.47 4.64 3.10
CA GLY A 51 -20.26 6.03 2.69
C GLY A 51 -18.85 6.55 3.00
N ILE A 52 -17.87 5.65 3.14
CA ILE A 52 -16.49 5.96 3.47
C ILE A 52 -15.62 5.78 2.21
N MET A 53 -14.68 6.69 2.03
CA MET A 53 -13.53 6.51 1.15
C MET A 53 -12.28 6.63 2.01
N ALA A 54 -11.45 5.59 2.03
CA ALA A 54 -10.20 5.60 2.77
C ALA A 54 -9.27 6.72 2.27
N VAL A 55 -8.45 7.27 3.17
CA VAL A 55 -7.64 8.48 2.94
C VAL A 55 -6.70 8.39 1.74
N TRP A 56 -6.17 7.20 1.45
CA TRP A 56 -5.37 6.90 0.26
C TRP A 56 -6.00 5.79 -0.58
N GLN A 57 -7.33 5.76 -0.65
CA GLN A 57 -8.10 4.86 -1.53
C GLN A 57 -7.60 3.40 -1.41
N GLU A 58 -7.29 2.71 -2.51
CA GLU A 58 -6.80 1.33 -2.50
C GLU A 58 -5.50 1.11 -1.72
N GLU A 59 -4.60 2.10 -1.65
CA GLU A 59 -3.34 2.00 -0.92
C GLU A 59 -3.58 1.84 0.59
N SER A 60 -4.65 2.44 1.12
CA SER A 60 -5.03 2.25 2.53
C SER A 60 -5.45 0.80 2.81
N HIS A 61 -6.28 0.21 1.95
CA HIS A 61 -6.72 -1.18 2.09
C HIS A 61 -5.57 -2.18 1.89
N LEU A 62 -4.66 -1.89 0.96
CA LEU A 62 -3.43 -2.66 0.76
C LEU A 62 -2.58 -2.67 2.04
N ASN A 63 -2.35 -1.51 2.65
CA ASN A 63 -1.54 -1.41 3.86
C ASN A 63 -2.20 -2.15 5.04
N ARG A 64 -3.53 -2.06 5.18
CA ARG A 64 -4.25 -2.85 6.19
C ARG A 64 -4.15 -4.35 5.93
N HIS A 65 -4.16 -4.79 4.68
CA HIS A 65 -3.98 -6.20 4.36
C HIS A 65 -2.58 -6.71 4.78
N PHE A 66 -1.53 -5.96 4.46
CA PHE A 66 -0.16 -6.38 4.78
C PHE A 66 0.19 -6.33 6.26
N LEU A 67 -0.61 -5.62 7.08
CA LEU A 67 -0.48 -5.69 8.54
C LEU A 67 -0.71 -7.11 9.07
N SER A 68 -1.72 -7.83 8.55
CA SER A 68 -2.07 -9.20 8.96
C SER A 68 -1.49 -10.30 8.06
N HIS A 69 -1.19 -9.97 6.79
CA HIS A 69 -0.65 -10.90 5.81
C HIS A 69 0.73 -10.40 5.35
N LYS A 70 1.77 -10.67 6.13
CA LYS A 70 3.11 -10.14 5.87
C LYS A 70 3.61 -10.57 4.47
N PRO A 71 4.15 -9.65 3.66
CA PRO A 71 4.75 -10.02 2.37
C PRO A 71 6.02 -10.84 2.60
N SER A 72 6.31 -11.79 1.70
CA SER A 72 7.53 -12.61 1.78
C SER A 72 8.80 -11.86 1.38
N LYS A 73 8.65 -10.74 0.66
CA LYS A 73 9.71 -9.82 0.28
C LYS A 73 9.17 -8.39 0.30
N VAL A 74 10.00 -7.47 0.78
CA VAL A 74 9.75 -6.03 0.71
C VAL A 74 10.77 -5.44 -0.25
N LEU A 75 10.30 -4.63 -1.20
CA LEU A 75 11.17 -3.91 -2.11
C LEU A 75 11.59 -2.58 -1.47
N SER A 76 12.85 -2.21 -1.62
CA SER A 76 13.34 -0.90 -1.20
C SER A 76 12.73 0.21 -2.09
N PRO A 77 12.82 1.49 -1.68
CA PRO A 77 12.38 2.61 -2.51
C PRO A 77 13.08 2.71 -3.88
N GLU A 78 14.17 1.97 -4.11
CA GLU A 78 14.79 1.85 -5.44
C GLU A 78 13.80 1.38 -6.53
N TYR A 79 12.77 0.62 -6.15
CA TYR A 79 11.76 0.05 -7.04
C TYR A 79 10.48 0.88 -7.15
N LEU A 80 10.41 2.03 -6.47
CA LEU A 80 9.33 2.99 -6.61
C LEU A 80 9.83 4.36 -6.15
N TRP A 81 10.45 5.10 -7.07
CA TRP A 81 11.05 6.40 -6.81
C TRP A 81 10.22 7.55 -7.39
N ASP A 82 10.30 8.72 -6.74
CA ASP A 82 9.77 9.98 -7.24
C ASP A 82 10.95 10.83 -7.73
N ASP A 83 11.09 10.99 -9.06
CA ASP A 83 12.22 11.69 -9.69
C ASP A 83 12.32 13.18 -9.29
N LYS A 84 11.27 13.76 -8.69
CA LYS A 84 11.31 15.11 -8.15
C LYS A 84 12.03 15.20 -6.82
N LYS A 85 12.30 14.07 -6.16
CA LYS A 85 12.97 14.00 -4.86
C LYS A 85 14.48 13.82 -5.02
N PRO A 86 15.29 14.46 -4.16
CA PRO A 86 16.73 14.23 -4.15
C PRO A 86 17.03 12.78 -3.80
N LYS A 87 17.96 12.16 -4.52
CA LYS A 87 18.44 10.80 -4.28
C LYS A 87 19.35 10.78 -3.04
N PRO A 88 18.94 10.13 -1.94
CA PRO A 88 19.77 10.02 -0.75
C PRO A 88 20.84 8.93 -0.94
N PRO A 89 21.92 8.91 -0.13
CA PRO A 89 23.05 7.99 -0.33
C PRO A 89 22.66 6.51 -0.17
N GLU A 90 21.60 6.18 0.56
CA GLU A 90 21.09 4.82 0.74
C GLU A 90 20.46 4.25 -0.54
N ILE A 91 20.11 5.10 -1.50
CA ILE A 91 19.56 4.71 -2.80
C ILE A 91 20.72 4.59 -3.78
N HIS A 92 21.18 3.37 -4.05
CA HIS A 92 22.30 3.14 -4.96
C HIS A 92 21.87 3.22 -6.42
N LEU A 93 20.70 2.67 -6.76
CA LEU A 93 20.16 2.69 -8.12
C LEU A 93 18.65 2.96 -8.13
N ILE A 94 18.20 3.91 -8.97
CA ILE A 94 16.76 4.09 -9.24
C ILE A 94 16.39 3.10 -10.35
N ARG A 95 15.49 2.16 -10.06
CA ARG A 95 15.11 1.07 -10.97
C ARG A 95 13.77 1.30 -11.63
N PHE A 96 12.88 2.00 -10.94
CA PHE A 96 11.56 2.35 -11.43
C PHE A 96 11.17 3.71 -10.84
N SER A 97 10.78 4.65 -11.70
CA SER A 97 10.51 6.02 -11.30
C SER A 97 9.27 6.60 -11.95
N THR A 98 8.68 7.59 -11.28
CA THR A 98 7.56 8.35 -11.79
C THR A 98 7.98 9.24 -12.95
N LEU A 99 7.14 9.31 -13.99
CA LEU A 99 7.28 10.31 -15.04
C LEU A 99 6.65 11.63 -14.60
N ASP A 100 7.17 12.74 -15.13
CA ASP A 100 6.50 14.03 -15.05
C ASP A 100 5.13 13.94 -15.74
N LYS A 101 4.10 14.33 -15.00
CA LYS A 101 2.71 14.41 -15.46
C LYS A 101 2.39 15.80 -15.97
#